data_AF-A0A351K967-F1
#
_entry.id   AF-A0A351K967-F1
#
_cell.length_a   1.000
_cell.length_b   1.000
_cell.length_c   1.000
_cell.angle_alpha   90.00
_cell.angle_beta   90.00
_cell.angle_gamma   90.00
#
_symmetry.space_group_name_H-M   'P 1'
#
loop_
_entity.id
_entity.type
_entity.pdbx_description
1 polymer ?
#
loop_
_entity_poly.entity_id
_entity_poly.type
_entity_poly.pdbx_seq_one_letter_code
_entity_poly.pdbx_strand_id
1 'polypeptide(L)'
;VKGTDTFFNGADFAMIDAAFAPIFMRLAWINEFTDNAISINEFSNLSAWSEAILVVDEVKDSVSEGIDDVYYSNIEAREGYLSTLLVDE
;
A
#
# COMPACT_ATOMS: atom_id res chain seq x y z
N VAL A 1 -7.00 -15.72 -9.14
CA VAL A 1 -7.11 -15.54 -7.67
C VAL A 1 -5.72 -15.72 -7.10
N LYS A 2 -5.27 -14.86 -6.17
CA LYS A 2 -3.94 -14.97 -5.55
C LYS A 2 -3.82 -16.27 -4.76
N GLY A 3 -2.85 -17.10 -5.12
CA GLY A 3 -2.49 -18.33 -4.40
C GLY A 3 -1.60 -18.05 -3.19
N THR A 4 -0.94 -19.10 -2.69
CA THR A 4 -0.08 -19.05 -1.49
C THR A 4 1.39 -18.74 -1.79
N ASP A 5 1.77 -18.59 -3.06
CA ASP A 5 3.13 -18.21 -3.45
C ASP A 5 3.46 -16.76 -3.03
N THR A 6 4.74 -16.39 -3.05
CA THR A 6 5.22 -15.06 -2.66
C THR A 6 4.60 -13.95 -3.52
N PHE A 7 4.75 -14.05 -4.83
CA PHE A 7 4.17 -13.13 -5.80
C PHE A 7 2.94 -13.75 -6.47
N PHE A 8 2.25 -12.99 -7.31
CA PHE A 8 0.99 -13.44 -7.88
C PHE A 8 1.12 -14.69 -8.75
N ASN A 9 2.22 -14.78 -9.52
CA ASN A 9 2.49 -15.86 -10.47
C ASN A 9 3.67 -16.77 -10.05
N GLY A 10 3.94 -16.88 -8.74
CA GLY A 10 4.98 -17.77 -8.20
C GLY A 10 6.03 -17.05 -7.37
N ALA A 11 7.27 -17.52 -7.45
CA ALA A 11 8.38 -17.00 -6.66
C ALA A 11 9.04 -15.74 -7.26
N ASP A 12 8.84 -15.50 -8.56
CA ASP A 12 9.45 -14.37 -9.28
C ASP A 12 8.48 -13.20 -9.40
N PHE A 13 9.01 -11.98 -9.25
CA PHE A 13 8.25 -10.75 -9.42
C PHE A 13 7.82 -10.58 -10.88
N ALA A 14 6.53 -10.31 -11.12
CA ALA A 14 5.95 -10.21 -12.44
C ALA A 14 5.20 -8.89 -12.66
N MET A 15 4.79 -8.64 -13.91
CA MET A 15 4.09 -7.40 -14.30
C MET A 15 2.83 -7.12 -13.47
N ILE A 16 2.12 -8.17 -13.03
CA ILE A 16 0.94 -8.02 -12.19
C ILE A 16 1.29 -7.51 -10.79
N ASP A 17 2.42 -7.92 -10.22
CA ASP A 17 2.90 -7.43 -8.93
C ASP A 17 3.26 -5.94 -9.03
N ALA A 18 3.96 -5.55 -10.09
CA ALA A 18 4.27 -4.16 -10.40
C ALA A 18 3.01 -3.30 -10.60
N ALA A 19 1.98 -3.84 -11.27
CA ALA A 19 0.72 -3.13 -11.48
C ALA A 19 -0.06 -2.89 -10.17
N PHE A 20 0.08 -3.79 -9.19
CA PHE A 20 -0.57 -3.67 -7.88
C PHE A 20 0.26 -2.91 -6.85
N ALA A 21 1.58 -2.79 -7.03
CA ALA A 21 2.46 -2.12 -6.08
C ALA A 21 1.98 -0.71 -5.69
N PRO A 22 1.56 0.19 -6.61
CA PRO A 22 1.06 1.51 -6.23
C PRO A 22 -0.20 1.44 -5.36
N ILE A 23 -1.07 0.46 -5.58
CA ILE A 23 -2.29 0.28 -4.78
C ILE A 23 -1.93 -0.12 -3.35
N PHE A 24 -1.02 -1.09 -3.20
CA PHE A 24 -0.55 -1.52 -1.88
C PHE A 24 0.17 -0.39 -1.13
N MET A 25 0.96 0.43 -1.84
CA MET A 25 1.59 1.62 -1.23
C MET A 25 0.53 2.59 -0.72
N ARG A 26 -0.51 2.90 -1.51
CA ARG A 26 -1.58 3.82 -1.06
C ARG A 26 -2.36 3.26 0.12
N LEU A 27 -2.64 1.95 0.12
CA LEU A 27 -3.33 1.30 1.24
C LEU A 27 -2.46 1.31 2.51
N ALA A 28 -1.16 1.09 2.40
CA ALA A 28 -0.23 1.17 3.52
C ALA A 28 -0.24 2.57 4.14
N TRP A 29 -0.10 3.62 3.31
CA TRP A 29 -0.15 5.01 3.78
C TRP A 29 -1.50 5.40 4.37
N ILE A 30 -2.63 5.02 3.75
CA ILE A 30 -3.94 5.29 4.35
C ILE A 30 -4.03 4.65 5.73
N ASN A 31 -3.63 3.38 5.86
CA ASN A 31 -3.70 2.68 7.14
C ASN A 31 -2.75 3.26 8.19
N GLU A 32 -1.58 3.74 7.78
CA GLU A 32 -0.66 4.48 8.64
C GLU A 32 -1.28 5.79 9.13
N PHE A 33 -1.85 6.58 8.22
CA PHE A 33 -2.39 7.91 8.54
C PHE A 33 -3.75 7.89 9.23
N THR A 34 -4.49 6.77 9.18
CA THR A 34 -5.88 6.72 9.67
C THR A 34 -6.15 5.54 10.60
N ASP A 35 -5.15 5.08 11.36
CA ASP A 35 -5.26 3.94 12.30
C ASP A 35 -5.98 2.71 11.70
N ASN A 36 -5.46 2.22 10.58
CA ASN A 36 -5.93 1.01 9.90
C ASN A 36 -7.40 1.04 9.39
N ALA A 37 -7.94 2.23 9.06
CA ALA A 37 -9.32 2.37 8.58
C ALA A 37 -9.69 1.53 7.34
N ILE A 38 -8.71 1.12 6.52
CA ILE A 38 -8.90 0.23 5.36
C ILE A 38 -7.94 -0.96 5.46
N SER A 39 -7.91 -1.61 6.62
CA SER A 39 -7.10 -2.80 6.84
C SER A 39 -7.49 -3.95 5.91
N ILE A 40 -6.48 -4.65 5.38
CA ILE A 40 -6.64 -5.88 4.59
C ILE A 40 -6.22 -7.14 5.35
N ASN A 41 -5.98 -7.03 6.66
CA ASN A 41 -5.39 -8.09 7.48
C ASN A 41 -6.28 -9.34 7.58
N GLU A 42 -7.59 -9.21 7.40
CA GLU A 42 -8.50 -10.36 7.34
C GLU A 42 -8.29 -11.24 6.09
N PHE A 43 -7.65 -10.71 5.05
CA PHE A 43 -7.37 -11.38 3.79
C PHE A 43 -5.91 -11.85 3.75
N SER A 44 -5.61 -12.95 4.44
CA SER A 44 -4.23 -13.45 4.62
C SER A 44 -3.38 -13.49 3.34
N ASN A 45 -3.92 -14.02 2.23
CA ASN A 45 -3.20 -14.10 0.96
C ASN A 45 -2.93 -12.72 0.33
N LEU A 46 -3.82 -11.75 0.57
CA LEU A 46 -3.70 -10.39 0.06
C LEU A 46 -2.72 -9.58 0.92
N SER A 47 -2.79 -9.70 2.25
CA SER A 47 -1.84 -9.08 3.18
C SER A 47 -0.42 -9.56 2.89
N ALA A 48 -0.20 -10.87 2.82
CA ALA A 48 1.11 -11.46 2.52
C ALA A 48 1.65 -11.01 1.16
N TRP A 49 0.78 -10.81 0.17
CA TRP A 49 1.17 -10.32 -1.14
C TRP A 49 1.58 -8.84 -1.12
N SER A 50 0.82 -8.01 -0.39
CA SER A 50 1.15 -6.60 -0.15
C SER A 50 2.51 -6.47 0.54
N GLU A 51 2.72 -7.21 1.62
CA GLU A 51 3.98 -7.24 2.38
C GLU A 51 5.17 -7.66 1.50
N ALA A 52 5.00 -8.70 0.68
CA ALA A 52 6.05 -9.16 -0.24
C ALA A 52 6.40 -8.11 -1.31
N ILE A 53 5.41 -7.38 -1.84
CA ILE A 53 5.63 -6.35 -2.86
C ILE A 53 6.30 -5.10 -2.28
N LEU A 54 5.88 -4.64 -1.10
CA LEU A 54 6.32 -3.36 -0.54
C LEU A 54 7.80 -3.36 -0.10
N VAL A 55 8.42 -4.53 0.04
CA VAL A 55 9.85 -4.65 0.38
C VAL A 55 10.77 -4.70 -0.84
N VAL A 56 10.22 -4.86 -2.06
CA VAL A 56 10.99 -4.93 -3.32
C VAL A 56 11.70 -3.61 -3.60
N ASP A 57 13.00 -3.65 -3.90
CA ASP A 57 13.81 -2.45 -4.12
C ASP A 57 13.30 -1.64 -5.32
N GLU A 58 12.98 -2.28 -6.44
CA GLU A 58 12.42 -1.61 -7.61
C GLU A 58 11.09 -0.91 -7.35
N VAL A 59 10.31 -1.36 -6.35
CA VAL A 59 9.07 -0.72 -5.93
C VAL A 59 9.37 0.52 -5.09
N LYS A 60 10.23 0.39 -4.08
CA LYS A 60 10.63 1.51 -3.20
C LYS A 60 11.32 2.63 -3.98
N ASP A 61 12.21 2.27 -4.89
CA ASP A 61 13.02 3.21 -5.68
C ASP A 61 12.23 3.81 -6.86
N SER A 62 10.99 3.35 -7.11
CA SER A 62 10.14 3.87 -8.20
C SER A 62 9.45 5.20 -7.86
N VAL A 63 9.58 5.68 -6.62
CA VAL A 63 8.97 6.92 -6.15
C VAL A 63 10.01 7.88 -5.61
N SER A 64 9.72 9.18 -5.66
CA SER A 64 10.55 10.19 -5.02
C SER A 64 10.44 10.10 -3.49
N GLU A 65 11.52 10.42 -2.80
CA GLU A 65 11.52 10.65 -1.35
C GLU A 65 10.42 11.68 -0.94
N GLY A 66 9.73 11.45 0.17
CA GLY A 66 8.66 12.32 0.69
C GLY A 66 7.32 12.25 -0.05
N ILE A 67 7.10 11.24 -0.90
CA ILE A 67 5.83 11.08 -1.64
C ILE A 67 4.63 10.76 -0.73
N ASP A 68 4.90 10.15 0.41
CA ASP A 68 3.99 9.87 1.52
C ASP A 68 3.46 11.18 2.13
N ASP A 69 4.32 12.14 2.42
CA ASP A 69 3.93 13.48 2.92
C ASP A 69 3.00 14.21 1.93
N VAL A 70 3.33 14.12 0.63
CA VAL A 70 2.50 14.69 -0.44
C VAL A 70 1.15 13.98 -0.49
N TYR A 71 1.11 12.68 -0.22
CA TYR A 71 -0.13 11.93 -0.21
C TYR A 71 -0.98 12.23 1.03
N TYR A 72 -0.38 12.33 2.22
CA TYR A 72 -1.02 12.80 3.44
C TYR A 72 -1.68 14.16 3.20
N SER A 73 -0.91 15.13 2.71
CA SER A 73 -1.38 16.48 2.37
C SER A 73 -2.55 16.44 1.36
N ASN A 74 -2.54 15.48 0.43
CA ASN A 74 -3.64 15.30 -0.52
C ASN A 74 -4.92 14.75 0.13
N ILE A 75 -4.80 13.87 1.14
CA ILE A 75 -5.95 13.38 1.90
C ILE A 75 -6.56 14.52 2.72
N GLU A 76 -5.72 15.28 3.42
CA GLU A 76 -6.14 16.44 4.21
C GLU A 76 -6.86 17.49 3.34
N ALA A 77 -6.23 17.93 2.25
CA ALA A 77 -6.76 18.99 1.39
C ALA A 77 -8.06 18.62 0.65
N ARG A 78 -8.41 17.34 0.54
CA ARG A 78 -9.66 16.89 -0.09
C ARG A 78 -10.88 17.04 0.80
N GLU A 79 -10.71 17.22 2.11
CA GLU A 79 -11.79 17.31 3.09
C GLU A 79 -12.83 16.18 2.95
N GLY A 80 -12.37 14.98 2.58
CA GLY A 80 -13.20 13.78 2.41
C GLY A 80 -13.31 12.96 3.69
N TYR A 81 -13.97 11.80 3.65
CA TYR A 81 -14.12 10.97 4.86
C TYR A 81 -12.78 10.56 5.49
N LEU A 82 -11.78 10.21 4.67
CA LEU A 82 -10.44 9.87 5.17
C LEU A 82 -9.76 11.03 5.91
N SER A 83 -10.04 12.30 5.54
CA SER A 83 -9.44 13.44 6.26
C SER A 83 -9.98 13.56 7.69
N THR A 84 -11.19 13.06 7.96
CA THR A 84 -11.78 13.05 9.31
C THR A 84 -11.20 11.95 10.21
N LEU A 85 -10.41 11.04 9.64
CA LEU A 85 -9.80 9.90 10.33
C LEU A 85 -8.29 10.06 10.50
N LEU A 86 -7.70 11.16 10.03
CA LEU A 86 -6.26 11.40 10.17
C LEU A 86 -5.89 11.39 11.66
N VAL A 87 -4.83 10.66 12.00
CA VAL A 87 -4.25 10.66 13.34
C VAL A 87 -3.15 11.72 13.41
N ASP A 88 -3.11 12.45 14.52
CA ASP A 88 -2.01 13.36 14.82
C ASP A 88 -0.72 12.54 15.06
N GLU A 89 0.42 12.99 14.53
CA GLU A 89 1.75 12.41 14.83
C GLU A 89 2.18 12.58 16.29
#